data_AF-A0AAF1K9H9-F1
#
_entry.id   AF-A0AAF1K9H9-F1
#
_cell.length_a   1.000
_cell.length_b   1.000
_cell.length_c   1.000
_cell.angle_alpha   90.00
_cell.angle_beta   90.00
_cell.angle_gamma   90.00
#
_symmetry.space_group_name_H-M   'P 1'
#
loop_
_entity.id
_entity.type
_entity.pdbx_description
1 polymer ?
#
loop_
_entity_poly.entity_id
_entity_poly.type
_entity_poly.pdbx_seq_one_letter_code
_entity_poly.pdbx_strand_id
1 'polypeptide(L)' 'MKKSAAYMVNDTILLQAMSLTDSGLWIAYGVVFSIRVDDPVKLTDGIRRSLANDKEYSTIAPMAGWLYFAGN' A
#
# COMPACT_ATOMS: atom_id res chain seq x y z
N MET A 1 14.11 -6.37 -1.55
CA MET A 1 14.03 -5.19 -0.66
C MET A 1 12.56 -4.81 -0.51
N LYS A 2 12.05 -4.69 0.72
CA LYS A 2 10.64 -4.36 0.96
C LYS A 2 10.35 -2.87 0.76
N LYS A 3 9.23 -2.52 0.14
CA LYS A 3 8.82 -1.13 -0.08
C LYS A 3 7.35 -0.90 0.30
N SER A 4 7.07 0.32 0.75
CA SER A 4 5.72 0.82 0.99
C SER A 4 5.51 2.08 0.18
N ALA A 5 4.39 2.16 -0.50
CA ALA A 5 3.89 3.42 -1.01
C ALA A 5 3.27 4.21 0.15
N ALA A 6 3.45 5.53 0.13
CA ALA A 6 2.89 6.45 1.11
C ALA A 6 2.32 7.65 0.37
N TYR A 7 1.06 7.99 0.65
CA TYR A 7 0.36 9.13 0.07
C TYR A 7 -0.21 10.00 1.18
N MET A 8 0.03 11.31 1.12
CA MET A 8 -0.58 12.26 2.04
C MET A 8 -1.86 12.82 1.40
N VAL A 9 -2.98 12.72 2.11
CA VAL A 9 -4.26 13.32 1.73
C VAL A 9 -4.79 14.07 2.95
N ASN A 10 -4.74 15.40 2.90
CA ASN A 10 -4.96 16.26 4.07
C ASN A 10 -4.11 15.77 5.27
N ASP A 11 -4.73 15.56 6.42
CA ASP A 11 -4.10 15.07 7.65
C ASP A 11 -4.05 13.53 7.75
N THR A 12 -4.12 12.83 6.62
CA THR A 12 -4.15 11.36 6.58
C THR A 12 -3.07 10.82 5.65
N ILE A 13 -2.28 9.88 6.17
CA ILE A 13 -1.31 9.10 5.42
C ILE A 13 -1.97 7.77 5.03
N LEU A 14 -1.96 7.48 3.73
CA LEU A 14 -2.32 6.18 3.17
C LEU A 14 -1.05 5.37 2.93
N LEU A 15 -0.94 4.19 3.54
CA LEU A 15 0.18 3.27 3.35
C LEU A 15 -0.27 1.99 2.66
N GLN A 16 0.52 1.53 1.69
CA GLN A 16 0.24 0.30 0.96
C GLN A 16 1.53 -0.42 0.60
N ALA A 17 1.52 -1.76 0.66
CA ALA A 17 2.66 -2.58 0.27
C ALA A 17 2.98 -2.39 -1.21
N MET A 18 4.25 -2.53 -1.60
CA MET A 18 4.64 -2.52 -3.01
C MET A 18 5.14 -3.90 -3.45
N SER A 19 4.97 -4.24 -4.72
CA SER A 19 5.52 -5.44 -5.33
C SER A 19 6.37 -5.04 -6.54
N LEU A 20 7.49 -5.73 -6.71
CA LEU A 20 8.32 -5.61 -7.90
C LEU A 20 7.78 -6.52 -9.00
N THR A 21 7.46 -5.96 -10.15
CA THR A 21 7.01 -6.69 -11.34
C THR A 21 8.20 -7.22 -12.14
N ASP A 22 7.93 -8.16 -13.05
CA ASP A 22 8.94 -8.72 -13.96
C ASP A 22 9.56 -7.68 -14.89
N SER A 23 8.85 -6.57 -15.15
CA SER A 23 9.35 -5.43 -15.91
C SER A 23 10.22 -4.47 -15.09
N GLY A 24 10.48 -4.78 -13.81
CA GLY A 24 11.24 -3.94 -12.89
C GLY A 24 10.46 -2.75 -12.31
N LEU A 25 9.13 -2.70 -12.49
CA LEU A 25 8.30 -1.63 -11.94
C LEU A 25 7.83 -1.98 -10.53
N TRP A 26 7.80 -0.98 -9.66
CA TRP A 26 7.21 -1.11 -8.33
C TRP A 26 5.75 -0.67 -8.37
N ILE A 27 4.83 -1.57 -8.05
CA ILE A 27 3.39 -1.28 -8.01
C ILE A 27 2.87 -1.38 -6.57
N ALA A 28 2.03 -0.44 -6.16
CA ALA A 28 1.33 -0.53 -4.88
C ALA A 28 0.17 -1.53 -5.00
N TYR A 29 -0.04 -2.38 -3.99
CA TYR A 29 -1.05 -3.44 -4.04
C TYR A 29 -1.55 -3.86 -2.66
N GLY A 30 -2.68 -4.57 -2.62
CA GLY A 30 -3.24 -5.11 -1.38
C GLY A 30 -3.96 -4.06 -0.54
N VAL A 31 -3.94 -4.24 0.79
CA VAL A 31 -4.70 -3.42 1.74
C VAL A 31 -4.07 -2.02 1.88
N VAL A 32 -4.92 -0.99 1.89
CA VAL A 32 -4.53 0.39 2.21
C VAL A 32 -4.77 0.66 3.69
N PHE A 33 -3.73 1.09 4.40
CA PHE A 33 -3.83 1.55 5.78
C PHE A 33 -4.00 3.07 5.78
N SER A 34 -5.13 3.56 6.28
CA SER A 34 -5.42 4.99 6.42
C SER A 34 -5.15 5.43 7.86
N ILE A 35 -4.19 6.34 8.05
CA ILE A 35 -3.70 6.73 9.37
C ILE A 35 -3.67 8.26 9.47
N ARG A 36 -4.21 8.81 10.55
CA ARG A 36 -4.10 10.25 10.84
C ARG A 36 -2.66 10.61 11.19
N VAL A 37 -2.18 11.76 10.71
CA VAL A 37 -0.80 12.25 10.96
C VAL A 37 -0.51 12.54 12.43
N ASP A 38 -1.56 12.79 13.22
CA ASP A 38 -1.48 13.08 14.66
C ASP A 38 -1.36 11.82 15.54
N ASP A 39 -1.38 10.62 14.95
CA ASP A 39 -1.24 9.34 15.65
C ASP A 39 0.08 8.63 15.28
N PRO A 40 1.21 9.02 15.90
CA PRO A 40 2.53 8.48 15.57
C PRO A 40 2.69 6.98 15.88
N VAL A 41 1.90 6.46 16.83
CA VAL A 41 1.89 5.04 17.19
C VAL A 41 1.27 4.23 16.06
N LYS A 42 0.08 4.65 15.58
CA LYS A 42 -0.56 4.00 14.43
C LYS A 42 0.23 4.19 13.14
N LEU A 43 0.93 5.30 12.96
CA LEU A 43 1.80 5.50 11.81
C LEU A 43 2.93 4.46 11.79
N THR A 44 3.59 4.27 12.93
CA THR A 44 4.67 3.28 13.07
C THR A 44 4.15 1.85 12.82
N ASP A 45 2.99 1.50 13.40
CA ASP A 45 2.36 0.20 13.17
C ASP A 45 1.95 0.00 11.70
N GLY A 46 1.35 1.02 11.09
CA GLY A 46 0.94 1.02 9.69
C GLY A 46 2.11 0.79 8.73
N ILE A 47 3.26 1.43 8.96
CA ILE A 47 4.48 1.21 8.17
C ILE A 47 4.94 -0.25 8.30
N ARG A 48 5.00 -0.78 9.52
CA ARG A 48 5.41 -2.18 9.76
C ARG A 48 4.48 -3.16 9.07
N ARG A 49 3.17 -2.95 9.16
CA ARG A 49 2.15 -3.81 8.54
C ARG A 49 2.17 -3.72 7.01
N SER A 50 2.39 -2.53 6.46
CA SER A 50 2.57 -2.34 5.02
C SER A 50 3.79 -3.13 4.52
N LEU A 51 4.93 -2.98 5.17
CA LEU A 51 6.16 -3.72 4.80
C LEU A 51 6.05 -5.22 5.04
N ALA A 52 5.32 -5.66 6.06
CA ALA A 52 5.10 -7.09 6.31
C ALA A 52 4.33 -7.75 5.15
N ASN A 53 3.43 -7.00 4.51
CA ASN A 53 2.64 -7.45 3.38
C ASN A 53 3.33 -7.28 2.02
N ASP A 54 4.58 -6.80 1.96
CA ASP A 54 5.39 -6.78 0.74
C ASP A 54 5.69 -8.22 0.26
N LYS A 55 5.44 -8.46 -1.04
CA LYS A 55 5.72 -9.70 -1.74
C LYS A 55 6.71 -9.40 -2.84
N GLU A 56 7.89 -9.96 -2.69
CA GLU A 56 8.88 -10.09 -3.75
C GLU A 56 8.30 -11.07 -4.78
N TYR A 57 8.12 -10.61 -6.02
CA TYR A 57 7.57 -11.38 -7.15
C TYR A 57 6.09 -11.70 -7.04
N SER A 58 5.26 -10.77 -7.50
CA SER A 58 3.89 -11.06 -7.81
C SER A 58 3.66 -10.78 -9.30
N THR A 59 3.36 -11.83 -10.06
CA THR A 59 2.72 -11.77 -11.40
C THR A 59 1.29 -11.20 -11.32
N ILE A 60 0.91 -10.65 -10.18
CA ILE A 60 -0.40 -10.04 -9.94
C ILE A 60 -0.39 -8.73 -10.72
N ALA A 61 -1.02 -8.77 -11.90
CA ALA A 61 -1.48 -7.57 -12.58
C ALA A 61 -2.15 -6.67 -11.52
N PRO A 62 -1.82 -5.37 -11.44
CA PRO A 62 -2.34 -4.51 -10.40
C PRO A 62 -3.87 -4.60 -10.43
N MET A 63 -4.45 -5.36 -9.48
CA MET A 63 -5.88 -5.37 -9.29
C MET A 63 -6.18 -4.03 -8.64
N ALA A 64 -6.40 -3.03 -9.48
CA ALA A 64 -7.02 -1.79 -9.09
C ALA A 64 -8.40 -2.15 -8.50
N GLY A 65 -8.43 -2.40 -7.19
CA GLY A 65 -9.66 -2.57 -6.40
C GLY A 65 -10.61 -1.37 -6.47
N TRP A 66 -10.22 -0.32 -7.19
CA TRP A 66 -11.05 0.81 -7.59
C TRP A 66 -12.22 0.43 -8.51
N LEU A 67 -12.12 -0.67 -9.28
CA LEU A 67 -13.20 -1.07 -10.20
C LEU A 67 -14.31 -1.90 -9.55
N TYR A 68 -14.10 -2.47 -8.35
CA TYR A 68 -15.10 -3.35 -7.73
C TYR A 68 -16.15 -2.61 -6.88
N PHE A 69 -15.94 -1.33 -6.57
CA PHE A 69 -16.93 -0.50 -5.85
C PHE A 69 -17.69 0.48 -6.75
N ALA A 70 -17.42 0.47 -8.07
CA ALA A 70 -18.13 1.32 -9.04
C ALA A 70 -19.36 0.64 -9.68
N GLY A 71 -19.74 -0.57 -9.23
CA GLY A 71 -20.86 -1.31 -9.79
C GLY A 71 -21.34 -2.44 -8.88
N ASN A 72 -22.04 -2.08 -7.80
CA ASN A 72 -23.18 -2.81 -7.22
C ASN A 72 -23.87 -1.94 -6.19
#